data_AF-A0A939W7D6-F1
#
_entry.id   AF-A0A939W7D6-F1
#
_cell.length_a   1.000
_cell.length_b   1.000
_cell.length_c   1.000
_cell.angle_alpha   90.00
_cell.angle_beta   90.00
_cell.angle_gamma   90.00
#
_symmetry.space_group_name_H-M   'P 1'
#
loop_
_entity.id
_entity.type
_entity.pdbx_description
1 polymer ?
#
loop_
_entity_poly.entity_id
_entity_poly.type
_entity_poly.pdbx_seq_one_letter_code
_entity_poly.pdbx_strand_id
1 'polypeptide(L)'
;SLPIQLHTHYTSGVASMTYMKAVEAGCDIIDCAMSPLALGTSQPATEVMVETFRGTPYDSGLDQNLLAEIAEYFRPYREECLKNGLLNPKVLGVNIKTLMYQVPGGMLSNLVSQLKEAGAEDKFEAVLEEVPRVRKDFGEPPLVTPSSQIVGTQAVLNVLQGERYKMVTKESKKILSGEFGQTIKPFDPEVQKKCIGDVTPITCRPADLIEPQLPKFREECKQWIQQEEDVLSYALFPQVATDFFKYRQAQQTGVDVTKADAATKAYPV
;
A
#
# COMPACT_ATOMS: atom_id res chain seq x y z
N SER A 1 -12.61 -29.29 4.57
CA SER A 1 -11.65 -28.43 3.85
C SER A 1 -12.04 -26.97 4.09
N LEU A 2 -11.11 -26.04 3.92
CA LEU A 2 -11.41 -24.60 3.94
C LEU A 2 -11.65 -24.12 2.49
N PRO A 3 -12.54 -23.15 2.26
CA PRO A 3 -12.71 -22.55 0.94
C PRO A 3 -11.46 -21.73 0.55
N ILE A 4 -11.20 -21.64 -0.75
CA ILE A 4 -10.11 -20.87 -1.35
C ILE A 4 -10.66 -19.59 -1.97
N GLN A 5 -10.13 -18.45 -1.53
CA GLN A 5 -10.38 -17.15 -2.13
C GLN A 5 -9.12 -16.67 -2.85
N LEU A 6 -9.26 -16.31 -4.13
CA LEU A 6 -8.17 -15.83 -4.95
C LEU A 6 -8.29 -14.33 -5.22
N HIS A 7 -7.22 -13.61 -4.87
CA HIS A 7 -7.05 -12.19 -5.12
C HIS A 7 -5.87 -11.96 -6.05
N THR A 8 -6.07 -11.29 -7.18
CA THR A 8 -4.97 -10.85 -8.04
C THR A 8 -5.25 -9.52 -8.74
N HIS A 9 -4.17 -8.78 -9.01
CA HIS A 9 -4.20 -7.55 -9.79
C HIS A 9 -3.96 -7.83 -11.28
N TYR A 10 -4.47 -6.95 -12.14
CA TYR A 10 -4.47 -7.05 -13.60
C TYR A 10 -3.20 -6.51 -14.27
N THR A 11 -2.16 -6.17 -13.51
CA THR A 11 -1.05 -5.34 -14.01
C THR A 11 -0.28 -6.03 -15.13
N SER A 12 -0.16 -7.35 -15.07
CA SER A 12 0.46 -8.19 -16.10
C SER A 12 -0.45 -8.47 -17.30
N GLY A 13 -1.74 -8.15 -17.22
CA GLY A 13 -2.74 -8.46 -18.25
C GLY A 13 -3.26 -9.90 -18.24
N VAL A 14 -2.75 -10.77 -17.37
CA VAL A 14 -3.11 -12.21 -17.36
C VAL A 14 -4.07 -12.61 -16.23
N ALA A 15 -4.56 -11.65 -15.44
CA ALA A 15 -5.35 -11.93 -14.24
C ALA A 15 -6.69 -12.61 -14.54
N SER A 16 -7.43 -12.19 -15.59
CA SER A 16 -8.66 -12.88 -15.99
C SER A 16 -8.41 -14.34 -16.40
N MET A 17 -7.31 -14.63 -17.09
CA MET A 17 -6.93 -16.01 -17.43
C MET A 17 -6.56 -16.82 -16.18
N THR A 18 -5.90 -16.17 -15.20
CA THR A 18 -5.57 -16.78 -13.91
C THR A 18 -6.84 -17.15 -13.14
N TYR A 19 -7.82 -16.24 -13.08
CA TYR A 19 -9.11 -16.53 -12.46
C TYR A 19 -9.89 -17.62 -13.17
N MET A 20 -9.93 -17.61 -14.51
CA MET A 20 -10.55 -18.68 -15.27
C MET A 20 -9.98 -20.05 -14.89
N LYS A 21 -8.65 -20.18 -14.85
CA LYS A 21 -7.99 -21.44 -14.47
C LYS A 21 -8.18 -21.79 -13.00
N ALA A 22 -8.25 -20.80 -12.11
CA ALA A 22 -8.51 -21.05 -10.70
C ALA A 22 -9.93 -21.57 -10.45
N VAL A 23 -10.93 -20.96 -11.08
CA VAL A 23 -12.33 -21.39 -10.99
C VAL A 23 -12.50 -22.79 -11.56
N GLU A 24 -11.92 -23.07 -12.74
CA GLU A 24 -11.90 -24.43 -13.33
C GLU A 24 -11.22 -25.47 -12.43
N ALA A 25 -10.28 -25.05 -11.59
CA ALA A 25 -9.57 -25.91 -10.63
C ALA A 25 -10.29 -26.04 -9.27
N GLY A 26 -11.44 -25.39 -9.08
CA GLY A 26 -12.24 -25.48 -7.85
C GLY A 26 -12.00 -24.36 -6.83
N CYS A 27 -11.49 -23.20 -7.23
CA CYS A 27 -11.47 -22.00 -6.38
C CYS A 27 -12.90 -21.55 -6.05
N ASP A 28 -13.18 -21.28 -4.78
CA ASP A 28 -14.54 -20.95 -4.30
C ASP A 28 -14.91 -19.48 -4.52
N ILE A 29 -13.93 -18.56 -4.38
CA ILE A 29 -14.17 -17.11 -4.43
C ILE A 29 -13.06 -16.43 -5.25
N ILE A 30 -13.42 -15.44 -6.08
CA ILE A 30 -12.48 -14.56 -6.78
C ILE A 30 -12.81 -13.09 -6.50
N ASP A 31 -11.78 -12.24 -6.35
CA ASP A 31 -11.95 -10.81 -6.12
C ASP A 31 -11.95 -10.01 -7.43
N CYS A 32 -12.97 -9.20 -7.67
CA CYS A 32 -13.08 -8.34 -8.85
C CYS A 32 -13.30 -6.87 -8.48
N ALA A 33 -13.16 -5.98 -9.46
CA ALA A 33 -13.50 -4.57 -9.34
C ALA A 33 -14.52 -4.18 -10.41
N MET A 34 -15.38 -3.20 -10.14
CA MET A 34 -16.29 -2.67 -11.17
C MET A 34 -15.51 -2.05 -12.32
N SER A 35 -15.94 -2.27 -13.57
CA SER A 35 -15.18 -1.92 -14.78
C SER A 35 -14.61 -0.49 -14.83
N PRO A 36 -15.24 0.58 -14.30
CA PRO A 36 -14.63 1.93 -14.33
C PRO A 36 -13.32 2.03 -13.53
N LEU A 37 -13.17 1.19 -12.50
CA LEU A 37 -12.02 1.17 -11.59
C LEU A 37 -11.25 -0.17 -11.65
N ALA A 38 -11.55 -1.02 -12.63
CA ALA A 38 -10.89 -2.29 -12.85
C ALA A 38 -9.65 -2.16 -13.75
N LEU A 39 -8.97 -3.28 -13.97
CA LEU A 39 -7.80 -3.45 -14.84
C LEU A 39 -6.56 -2.68 -14.36
N GLY A 40 -5.47 -2.73 -15.14
CA GLY A 40 -4.21 -2.08 -14.79
C GLY A 40 -3.69 -2.51 -13.41
N THR A 41 -3.54 -1.56 -12.49
CA THR A 41 -3.13 -1.85 -11.10
C THR A 41 -4.27 -2.30 -10.18
N SER A 42 -5.49 -2.42 -10.69
CA SER A 42 -6.68 -2.95 -10.00
C SER A 42 -6.94 -4.42 -10.38
N GLN A 43 -8.11 -4.96 -10.04
CA GLN A 43 -8.53 -6.34 -10.30
C GLN A 43 -9.19 -6.51 -11.69
N PRO A 44 -9.40 -7.74 -12.19
CA PRO A 44 -10.33 -8.01 -13.29
C PRO A 44 -11.70 -7.36 -13.09
N ALA A 45 -12.35 -6.98 -14.20
CA ALA A 45 -13.67 -6.39 -14.17
C ALA A 45 -14.75 -7.41 -13.75
N THR A 46 -15.57 -7.05 -12.75
CA THR A 46 -16.64 -7.91 -12.21
C THR A 46 -17.60 -8.34 -13.31
N GLU A 47 -18.06 -7.41 -14.14
CA GLU A 47 -19.03 -7.63 -15.21
C GLU A 47 -18.51 -8.68 -16.21
N VAL A 48 -17.23 -8.58 -16.55
CA VAL A 48 -16.55 -9.49 -17.47
C VAL A 48 -16.44 -10.89 -16.88
N MET A 49 -16.04 -11.02 -15.61
CA MET A 49 -15.91 -12.33 -14.97
C MET A 49 -17.28 -13.00 -14.79
N VAL A 50 -18.32 -12.24 -14.43
CA VAL A 50 -19.71 -12.75 -14.36
C VAL A 50 -20.18 -13.24 -15.72
N GLU A 51 -19.95 -12.47 -16.78
CA GLU A 51 -20.37 -12.89 -18.13
C GLU A 51 -19.62 -14.12 -18.61
N THR A 52 -18.32 -14.20 -18.30
CA THR A 52 -17.45 -15.31 -18.68
C THR A 52 -17.96 -16.66 -18.17
N PHE A 53 -18.57 -16.69 -16.99
CA PHE A 53 -19.09 -17.92 -16.37
C PHE A 53 -20.60 -18.12 -16.52
N ARG A 54 -21.32 -17.20 -17.19
CA ARG A 54 -22.76 -17.30 -17.41
C ARG A 54 -23.11 -18.60 -18.14
N GLY A 55 -24.08 -19.34 -17.61
CA GLY A 55 -24.54 -20.62 -18.15
C GLY A 55 -23.57 -21.80 -17.98
N THR A 56 -22.45 -21.60 -17.28
CA THR A 56 -21.52 -22.67 -16.91
C THR A 56 -21.87 -23.24 -15.52
N PRO A 57 -21.26 -24.35 -15.08
CA PRO A 57 -21.39 -24.81 -13.68
C PRO A 57 -20.89 -23.82 -12.63
N TYR A 58 -20.14 -22.77 -13.05
CA TYR A 58 -19.56 -21.75 -12.21
C TYR A 58 -20.33 -20.42 -12.27
N ASP A 59 -21.54 -20.41 -12.85
CA ASP A 59 -22.39 -19.23 -12.94
C ASP A 59 -22.67 -18.65 -11.54
N SER A 60 -22.37 -17.37 -11.35
CA SER A 60 -22.58 -16.67 -10.07
C SER A 60 -24.03 -16.22 -9.86
N GLY A 61 -24.86 -16.24 -10.91
CA GLY A 61 -26.25 -15.77 -10.88
C GLY A 61 -26.40 -14.26 -10.76
N LEU A 62 -25.32 -13.48 -10.92
CA LEU A 62 -25.37 -12.02 -10.83
C LEU A 62 -25.99 -11.39 -12.09
N ASP A 63 -26.81 -10.35 -11.89
CA ASP A 63 -27.52 -9.64 -12.96
C ASP A 63 -26.61 -8.59 -13.62
N GLN A 64 -26.40 -8.71 -14.94
CA GLN A 64 -25.58 -7.77 -15.71
C GLN A 64 -26.15 -6.36 -15.73
N ASN A 65 -27.48 -6.20 -15.70
CA ASN A 65 -28.10 -4.87 -15.73
C ASN A 65 -27.80 -4.12 -14.42
N LEU A 66 -27.91 -4.80 -13.28
CA LEU A 66 -27.56 -4.22 -11.98
C LEU A 66 -26.06 -3.88 -11.90
N LEU A 67 -25.20 -4.76 -12.42
CA LEU A 67 -23.77 -4.48 -12.50
C LEU A 67 -23.47 -3.27 -13.39
N ALA A 68 -24.16 -3.13 -14.53
CA ALA A 68 -24.03 -1.99 -15.42
C ALA A 68 -24.47 -0.69 -14.74
N GLU A 69 -25.58 -0.68 -13.99
CA GLU A 69 -26.03 0.48 -13.22
C GLU A 69 -24.97 0.94 -12.20
N ILE A 70 -24.32 0.00 -11.50
CA ILE A 70 -23.22 0.30 -10.58
C ILE A 70 -22.00 0.87 -11.34
N ALA A 71 -21.67 0.33 -12.51
CA ALA A 71 -20.59 0.84 -13.33
C ALA A 71 -20.87 2.27 -13.83
N GLU A 72 -22.11 2.59 -14.22
CA GLU A 72 -22.51 3.94 -14.60
C GLU A 72 -22.38 4.92 -13.42
N TYR A 73 -22.71 4.49 -12.19
CA TYR A 73 -22.55 5.31 -10.99
C TYR A 73 -21.08 5.72 -10.76
N PHE A 74 -20.12 4.80 -10.96
CA PHE A 74 -18.70 5.09 -10.73
C PHE A 74 -18.00 5.80 -11.89
N ARG A 75 -18.59 5.80 -13.10
CA ARG A 75 -17.94 6.38 -14.29
C ARG A 75 -17.66 7.88 -14.16
N PRO A 76 -18.58 8.75 -13.69
CA PRO A 76 -18.27 10.16 -13.45
C PRO A 76 -17.14 10.37 -12.44
N TYR A 77 -17.09 9.55 -11.39
CA TYR A 77 -16.04 9.65 -10.37
C TYR A 77 -14.66 9.26 -10.92
N ARG A 78 -14.59 8.23 -11.77
CA ARG A 78 -13.36 7.89 -12.50
C ARG A 78 -12.85 9.07 -13.32
N GLU A 79 -13.74 9.76 -14.05
CA GLU A 79 -13.37 10.94 -14.84
C GLU A 79 -12.88 12.10 -13.96
N GLU A 80 -13.50 12.31 -12.80
CA GLU A 80 -13.01 13.27 -11.80
C GLU A 80 -11.60 12.91 -11.31
N CYS A 81 -11.38 11.64 -10.96
CA CYS A 81 -10.09 11.14 -10.49
C CYS A 81 -8.98 11.27 -11.55
N LEU A 82 -9.31 11.14 -12.83
CA LEU A 82 -8.37 11.37 -13.92
C LEU A 82 -8.04 12.87 -14.07
N LYS A 83 -9.05 13.74 -13.98
CA LYS A 83 -8.89 15.19 -14.12
C LYS A 83 -8.08 15.80 -12.98
N ASN A 84 -8.32 15.35 -11.75
CA ASN A 84 -7.62 15.85 -10.57
C ASN A 84 -6.26 15.16 -10.33
N GLY A 85 -5.90 14.17 -11.16
CA GLY A 85 -4.63 13.45 -11.10
C GLY A 85 -4.54 12.38 -10.02
N LEU A 86 -5.64 12.08 -9.31
CA LEU A 86 -5.71 10.98 -8.34
C LEU A 86 -5.46 9.62 -9.03
N LEU A 87 -6.03 9.43 -10.22
CA LEU A 87 -5.70 8.30 -11.09
C LEU A 87 -4.65 8.73 -12.13
N ASN A 88 -3.49 8.09 -12.08
CA ASN A 88 -2.41 8.34 -13.03
C ASN A 88 -2.56 7.44 -14.27
N PRO A 89 -2.78 8.01 -15.49
CA PRO A 89 -2.92 7.22 -16.71
C PRO A 89 -1.74 6.29 -17.01
N LYS A 90 -0.52 6.62 -16.54
CA LYS A 90 0.69 5.81 -16.77
C LYS A 90 0.60 4.41 -16.17
N VAL A 91 -0.25 4.18 -15.16
CA VAL A 91 -0.37 2.88 -14.44
C VAL A 91 -1.70 2.17 -14.71
N LEU A 92 -2.53 2.67 -15.64
CA LEU A 92 -3.82 2.05 -15.99
C LEU A 92 -3.68 0.96 -17.06
N GLY A 93 -2.58 0.96 -17.82
CA GLY A 93 -2.31 -0.02 -18.87
C GLY A 93 -1.71 -1.32 -18.35
N VAL A 94 -1.65 -2.32 -19.24
CA VAL A 94 -0.89 -3.55 -18.99
C VAL A 94 0.60 -3.23 -19.01
N ASN A 95 1.32 -3.72 -18.00
CA ASN A 95 2.76 -3.65 -17.90
C ASN A 95 3.37 -5.03 -17.63
N ILE A 96 3.81 -5.70 -18.70
CA ILE A 96 4.42 -7.03 -18.63
C ILE A 96 5.72 -7.05 -17.82
N LYS A 97 6.42 -5.91 -17.69
CA LYS A 97 7.64 -5.81 -16.89
C LYS A 97 7.39 -6.08 -15.40
N THR A 98 6.13 -6.02 -14.94
CA THR A 98 5.73 -6.49 -13.60
C THR A 98 6.13 -7.94 -13.35
N LEU A 99 6.08 -8.81 -14.37
CA LEU A 99 6.52 -10.21 -14.23
C LEU A 99 8.03 -10.32 -14.00
N MET A 100 8.82 -9.35 -14.46
CA MET A 100 10.27 -9.32 -14.30
C MET A 100 10.67 -8.71 -12.96
N TYR A 101 10.11 -7.53 -12.63
CA TYR A 101 10.55 -6.77 -11.45
C TYR A 101 9.75 -7.06 -10.19
N GLN A 102 8.59 -7.72 -10.31
CA GLN A 102 7.71 -8.08 -9.20
C GLN A 102 7.30 -6.89 -8.33
N VAL A 103 7.29 -5.68 -8.91
CA VAL A 103 6.87 -4.44 -8.24
C VAL A 103 5.34 -4.40 -8.20
N PRO A 104 4.71 -4.40 -7.02
CA PRO A 104 3.25 -4.26 -6.92
C PRO A 104 2.76 -2.93 -7.52
N GLY A 105 1.54 -2.92 -8.06
CA GLY A 105 0.97 -1.74 -8.71
C GLY A 105 0.99 -0.48 -7.83
N GLY A 106 0.56 -0.59 -6.56
CA GLY A 106 0.58 0.53 -5.61
C GLY A 106 1.99 0.97 -5.18
N MET A 107 2.99 0.09 -5.29
CA MET A 107 4.40 0.47 -5.09
C MET A 107 4.91 1.28 -6.30
N LEU A 108 4.50 0.90 -7.51
CA LEU A 108 4.91 1.57 -8.75
C LEU A 108 4.47 3.03 -8.80
N SER A 109 3.22 3.32 -8.44
CA SER A 109 2.69 4.68 -8.41
C SER A 109 3.46 5.57 -7.42
N ASN A 110 3.78 5.03 -6.24
CA ASN A 110 4.58 5.73 -5.23
C ASN A 110 6.00 6.02 -5.70
N LEU A 111 6.68 5.03 -6.32
CA LEU A 111 8.02 5.22 -6.88
C LEU A 111 8.05 6.34 -7.94
N VAL A 112 7.04 6.39 -8.81
CA VAL A 112 6.91 7.46 -9.81
C VAL A 112 6.75 8.83 -9.14
N SER A 113 5.93 8.94 -8.08
CA SER A 113 5.79 10.20 -7.34
C SER A 113 7.12 10.63 -6.71
N GLN A 114 7.82 9.70 -6.04
CA GLN A 114 9.10 9.97 -5.39
C GLN A 114 10.17 10.47 -6.38
N LEU A 115 10.26 9.85 -7.56
CA LEU A 115 11.20 10.27 -8.60
C LEU A 115 10.82 11.63 -9.19
N LYS A 116 9.52 11.91 -9.37
CA LYS A 116 9.05 13.21 -9.84
C LYS A 116 9.37 14.32 -8.84
N GLU A 117 9.11 14.11 -7.55
CA GLU A 117 9.46 15.05 -6.48
C GLU A 117 10.97 15.31 -6.41
N ALA A 118 11.79 14.30 -6.69
CA ALA A 118 13.24 14.42 -6.77
C ALA A 118 13.76 14.99 -8.11
N GLY A 119 12.89 15.27 -9.08
CA GLY A 119 13.28 15.73 -10.41
C GLY A 119 14.11 14.71 -11.21
N ALA A 120 13.92 13.41 -10.93
CA ALA A 120 14.73 12.31 -11.45
C ALA A 120 13.87 11.24 -12.17
N GLU A 121 12.81 11.66 -12.86
CA GLU A 121 11.91 10.74 -13.60
C GLU A 121 12.64 9.91 -14.66
N ASP A 122 13.77 10.41 -15.19
CA ASP A 122 14.64 9.72 -16.14
C ASP A 122 15.32 8.47 -15.54
N LYS A 123 15.41 8.37 -14.21
CA LYS A 123 16.02 7.23 -13.50
C LYS A 123 15.05 6.09 -13.20
N PHE A 124 13.82 6.15 -13.71
CA PHE A 124 12.78 5.16 -13.42
C PHE A 124 13.19 3.71 -13.71
N GLU A 125 13.74 3.43 -14.89
CA GLU A 125 14.18 2.07 -15.25
C GLU A 125 15.32 1.58 -14.34
N ALA A 126 16.27 2.46 -14.00
CA ALA A 126 17.37 2.11 -13.09
C ALA A 126 16.85 1.73 -11.68
N VAL A 127 15.79 2.39 -11.20
CA VAL A 127 15.13 2.02 -9.94
C VAL A 127 14.45 0.66 -10.04
N LEU A 128 13.74 0.38 -11.15
CA LEU A 128 13.10 -0.92 -11.35
C LEU A 128 14.12 -2.08 -11.37
N GLU A 129 15.30 -1.86 -11.92
CA GLU A 129 16.40 -2.83 -11.89
C GLU A 129 17.06 -2.97 -10.52
N GLU A 130 17.03 -1.92 -9.68
CA GLU A 130 17.61 -1.94 -8.33
C GLU A 130 16.69 -2.62 -7.31
N VAL A 131 15.36 -2.55 -7.46
CA VAL A 131 14.39 -3.22 -6.57
C VAL A 131 14.67 -4.71 -6.35
N PRO A 132 14.83 -5.57 -7.39
CA PRO A 132 15.10 -6.99 -7.16
C PRO A 132 16.46 -7.24 -6.49
N ARG A 133 17.44 -6.35 -6.69
CA ARG A 133 18.76 -6.44 -6.02
C ARG A 133 18.62 -6.14 -4.53
N VAL A 134 17.93 -5.06 -4.17
CA VAL A 134 17.66 -4.73 -2.76
C VAL A 134 16.83 -5.82 -2.10
N ARG A 135 15.81 -6.33 -2.79
CA ARG A 135 14.98 -7.45 -2.29
C ARG A 135 15.82 -8.68 -1.99
N LYS A 136 16.74 -9.04 -2.87
CA LYS A 136 17.66 -10.17 -2.68
C LYS A 136 18.53 -9.96 -1.43
N ASP A 137 19.12 -8.79 -1.30
CA ASP A 137 19.98 -8.45 -0.16
C ASP A 137 19.19 -8.45 1.16
N PHE A 138 17.89 -8.16 1.10
CA PHE A 138 16.98 -8.18 2.23
C PHE A 138 16.36 -9.56 2.47
N GLY A 139 16.91 -10.66 1.94
CA GLY A 139 16.44 -12.01 2.24
C GLY A 139 15.16 -12.42 1.50
N GLU A 140 14.86 -11.73 0.40
CA GLU A 140 13.71 -11.96 -0.47
C GLU A 140 12.33 -11.88 0.21
N PRO A 141 12.01 -10.78 0.94
CA PRO A 141 10.67 -10.61 1.48
C PRO A 141 9.63 -10.60 0.36
N PRO A 142 8.42 -11.13 0.60
CA PRO A 142 7.29 -10.88 -0.29
C PRO A 142 7.07 -9.37 -0.41
N LEU A 143 7.06 -8.82 -1.63
CA LEU A 143 6.87 -7.38 -1.82
C LEU A 143 5.40 -7.02 -1.62
N VAL A 144 5.04 -6.79 -0.38
CA VAL A 144 3.73 -6.27 0.07
C VAL A 144 3.96 -5.26 1.18
N THR A 145 3.00 -4.38 1.43
CA THR A 145 3.09 -3.40 2.52
C THR A 145 3.37 -4.11 3.85
N PRO A 146 4.38 -3.67 4.63
CA PRO A 146 5.22 -2.48 4.44
C PRO A 146 6.52 -2.71 3.64
N SER A 147 6.93 -3.96 3.45
CA SER A 147 8.22 -4.32 2.86
C SER A 147 8.42 -3.82 1.42
N SER A 148 7.36 -3.75 0.60
CA SER A 148 7.42 -3.22 -0.76
C SER A 148 7.86 -1.75 -0.78
N GLN A 149 7.28 -0.90 0.07
CA GLN A 149 7.68 0.50 0.18
C GLN A 149 9.11 0.62 0.69
N ILE A 150 9.52 -0.19 1.68
CA ILE A 150 10.86 -0.13 2.26
C ILE A 150 11.92 -0.49 1.21
N VAL A 151 11.74 -1.61 0.50
CA VAL A 151 12.63 -2.05 -0.58
C VAL A 151 12.65 -1.00 -1.71
N GLY A 152 11.48 -0.48 -2.08
CA GLY A 152 11.35 0.55 -3.12
C GLY A 152 12.09 1.83 -2.82
N THR A 153 11.85 2.41 -1.63
CA THR A 153 12.51 3.63 -1.21
C THR A 153 14.01 3.43 -1.07
N GLN A 154 14.46 2.27 -0.59
CA GLN A 154 15.89 1.96 -0.55
C GLN A 154 16.50 1.87 -1.96
N ALA A 155 15.79 1.29 -2.93
CA ALA A 155 16.24 1.26 -4.33
C ALA A 155 16.34 2.66 -4.94
N VAL A 156 15.36 3.53 -4.70
CA VAL A 156 15.41 4.95 -5.10
C VAL A 156 16.63 5.62 -4.49
N LEU A 157 16.88 5.46 -3.18
CA LEU A 157 18.04 6.04 -2.52
C LEU A 157 19.37 5.55 -3.13
N ASN A 158 19.50 4.26 -3.38
CA ASN A 158 20.70 3.68 -4.00
C ASN A 158 20.98 4.31 -5.38
N VAL A 159 19.94 4.45 -6.21
CA VAL A 159 20.06 5.01 -7.56
C VAL A 159 20.32 6.52 -7.56
N LEU A 160 19.67 7.28 -6.68
CA LEU A 160 19.88 8.71 -6.56
C LEU A 160 21.27 9.05 -6.03
N GLN A 161 21.77 8.26 -5.08
CA GLN A 161 23.09 8.46 -4.48
C GLN A 161 24.25 7.92 -5.33
N GLY A 162 23.97 7.07 -6.32
CA GLY A 162 24.98 6.41 -7.15
C GLY A 162 25.82 5.37 -6.40
N GLU A 163 25.44 5.02 -5.16
CA GLU A 163 26.12 4.04 -4.32
C GLU A 163 25.10 3.29 -3.46
N ARG A 164 25.15 1.95 -3.50
CA ARG A 164 24.22 1.09 -2.75
C ARG A 164 24.45 1.23 -1.24
N TYR A 165 23.37 1.48 -0.50
CA TYR A 165 23.35 1.56 0.96
C TYR A 165 24.26 2.65 1.56
N LYS A 166 24.57 3.71 0.79
CA LYS A 166 25.24 4.91 1.32
C LYS A 166 24.33 5.67 2.30
N MET A 167 23.06 5.77 1.95
CA MET A 167 22.00 6.21 2.87
C MET A 167 21.01 5.07 3.05
N VAL A 168 20.63 4.81 4.30
CA VAL A 168 19.75 3.70 4.68
C VAL A 168 18.65 4.25 5.57
N THR A 169 17.39 3.98 5.22
CA THR A 169 16.24 4.43 6.01
C THR A 169 16.16 3.69 7.34
N LYS A 170 15.42 4.26 8.30
CA LYS A 170 15.18 3.59 9.59
C LYS A 170 14.44 2.26 9.38
N GLU A 171 13.50 2.24 8.44
CA GLU A 171 12.67 1.09 8.11
C GLU A 171 13.48 -0.02 7.44
N SER A 172 14.44 0.31 6.56
CA SER A 172 15.40 -0.66 6.01
C SER A 172 16.25 -1.30 7.10
N LYS A 173 16.74 -0.50 8.06
CA LYS A 173 17.48 -1.02 9.22
C LYS A 173 16.61 -1.95 10.05
N LYS A 174 15.33 -1.64 10.24
CA LYS A 174 14.35 -2.47 10.95
C LYS A 174 14.09 -3.82 10.28
N ILE A 175 14.03 -3.87 8.94
CA ILE A 175 13.97 -5.17 8.25
C ILE A 175 15.22 -5.98 8.57
N LEU A 176 16.39 -5.38 8.41
CA LEU A 176 17.68 -6.03 8.61
C LEU A 176 17.97 -6.39 10.08
N SER A 177 17.32 -5.73 11.04
CA SER A 177 17.38 -6.08 12.47
C SER A 177 16.34 -7.14 12.88
N GLY A 178 15.49 -7.60 11.96
CA GLY A 178 14.44 -8.60 12.26
C GLY A 178 13.16 -8.02 12.87
N GLU A 179 13.02 -6.69 12.98
CA GLU A 179 11.84 -6.03 13.55
C GLU A 179 10.57 -6.13 12.68
N PHE A 180 10.69 -6.65 11.46
CA PHE A 180 9.55 -7.03 10.60
C PHE A 180 9.34 -8.56 10.51
N GLY A 181 10.06 -9.34 11.32
CA GLY A 181 10.02 -10.80 11.31
C GLY A 181 11.09 -11.43 10.41
N GLN A 182 10.92 -12.73 10.17
CA GLN A 182 11.87 -13.54 9.42
C GLN A 182 11.53 -13.58 7.93
N THR A 183 12.56 -13.44 7.09
CA THR A 183 12.45 -13.55 5.63
C THR A 183 12.67 -14.97 5.15
N ILE A 184 12.29 -15.24 3.88
CA ILE A 184 12.36 -16.58 3.27
C ILE A 184 13.82 -17.06 3.17
N LYS A 185 14.75 -16.14 2.88
CA LYS A 185 16.18 -16.39 2.84
C LYS A 185 16.90 -15.53 3.88
N PRO A 186 18.12 -15.91 4.29
CA PRO A 186 18.98 -15.05 5.07
C PRO A 186 19.23 -13.72 4.36
N PHE A 187 19.40 -12.64 5.14
CA PHE A 187 19.89 -11.37 4.63
C PHE A 187 21.30 -11.51 4.06
N ASP A 188 21.67 -10.66 3.11
CA ASP A 188 23.06 -10.54 2.70
C ASP A 188 23.90 -10.04 3.89
N PRO A 189 24.95 -10.79 4.31
CA PRO A 189 25.67 -10.49 5.53
C PRO A 189 26.47 -9.18 5.45
N GLU A 190 26.99 -8.83 4.27
CA GLU A 190 27.74 -7.59 4.08
C GLU A 190 26.80 -6.38 4.13
N VAL A 191 25.64 -6.48 3.47
CA VAL A 191 24.61 -5.43 3.50
C VAL A 191 24.03 -5.29 4.90
N GLN A 192 23.71 -6.39 5.59
CA GLN A 192 23.22 -6.36 6.96
C GLN A 192 24.24 -5.64 7.86
N LYS A 193 25.51 -6.05 7.81
CA LYS A 193 26.59 -5.42 8.59
C LYS A 193 26.76 -3.93 8.25
N LYS A 194 26.74 -3.55 6.97
CA LYS A 194 26.84 -2.15 6.52
C LYS A 194 25.69 -1.29 7.04
N CYS A 195 24.47 -1.83 7.09
CA CYS A 195 23.27 -1.06 7.45
C CYS A 195 23.06 -0.93 8.96
N ILE A 196 23.29 -2.00 9.73
CA ILE A 196 22.96 -2.05 11.16
C ILE A 196 24.19 -2.12 12.08
N GLY A 197 25.40 -2.27 11.53
CA GLY A 197 26.64 -2.27 12.31
C GLY A 197 26.74 -3.45 13.28
N ASP A 198 26.86 -3.17 14.57
CA ASP A 198 26.97 -4.17 15.64
C ASP A 198 25.63 -4.52 16.30
N VAL A 199 24.52 -3.97 15.79
CA VAL A 199 23.18 -4.32 16.27
C VAL A 199 22.95 -5.82 16.05
N THR A 200 22.61 -6.53 17.11
CA THR A 200 22.24 -7.95 17.05
C THR A 200 20.79 -8.05 16.55
N PRO A 201 20.54 -8.72 15.41
CA PRO A 201 19.18 -8.91 14.91
C PRO A 201 18.34 -9.76 15.87
N ILE A 202 17.07 -9.40 16.03
CA ILE A 202 16.10 -10.21 16.75
C ILE A 202 15.62 -11.37 15.87
N THR A 203 15.24 -12.47 16.50
CA THR A 203 14.70 -13.67 15.81
C THR A 203 13.35 -14.12 16.37
N CYS A 204 12.90 -13.51 17.47
CA CYS A 204 11.56 -13.71 18.02
C CYS A 204 10.51 -12.91 17.25
N ARG A 205 9.23 -13.10 17.58
CA ARG A 205 8.17 -12.25 17.05
C ARG A 205 8.38 -10.82 17.58
N PRO A 206 8.48 -9.78 16.72
CA PRO A 206 8.81 -8.42 17.18
C PRO A 206 7.86 -7.88 18.26
N ALA A 207 6.59 -8.24 18.18
CA ALA A 207 5.57 -7.84 19.15
C ALA A 207 5.74 -8.47 20.55
N ASP A 208 6.61 -9.48 20.73
CA ASP A 208 6.97 -9.99 22.06
C ASP A 208 7.86 -9.00 22.83
N LEU A 209 8.48 -8.03 22.13
CA LEU A 209 9.32 -6.99 22.72
C LEU A 209 8.59 -5.65 22.91
N ILE A 210 7.29 -5.61 22.59
CA ILE A 210 6.46 -4.40 22.69
C ILE A 210 5.51 -4.58 23.87
N GLU A 211 5.68 -3.75 24.90
CA GLU A 211 4.78 -3.72 26.06
C GLU A 211 3.35 -3.30 25.65
N PRO A 212 2.31 -3.66 26.42
CA PRO A 212 0.95 -3.16 26.18
C PRO A 212 0.86 -1.63 26.26
N GLN A 213 0.50 -0.97 25.15
CA GLN A 213 0.53 0.51 25.05
C GLN A 213 -0.85 1.19 25.09
N LEU A 214 -1.96 0.44 25.00
CA LEU A 214 -3.30 1.04 24.91
C LEU A 214 -3.66 1.97 26.09
N PRO A 215 -3.35 1.65 27.36
CA PRO A 215 -3.58 2.57 28.48
C PRO A 215 -2.80 3.88 28.35
N LYS A 216 -1.56 3.81 27.85
CA LYS A 216 -0.72 4.98 27.61
C LYS A 216 -1.33 5.86 26.52
N PHE A 217 -1.71 5.29 25.38
CA PHE A 217 -2.33 6.04 24.28
C PHE A 217 -3.63 6.72 24.70
N ARG A 218 -4.47 6.03 25.49
CA ARG A 218 -5.69 6.61 26.05
C ARG A 218 -5.40 7.85 26.89
N GLU A 219 -4.38 7.78 27.75
CA GLU A 219 -4.01 8.91 28.60
C GLU A 219 -3.46 10.09 27.76
N GLU A 220 -2.62 9.82 26.76
CA GLU A 220 -2.03 10.83 25.87
C GLU A 220 -3.09 11.58 25.05
N CYS A 221 -4.13 10.88 24.60
CA CYS A 221 -5.20 11.45 23.78
C CYS A 221 -6.48 11.79 24.54
N LYS A 222 -6.50 11.69 25.89
CA LYS A 222 -7.73 11.74 26.70
C LYS A 222 -8.64 12.93 26.42
N GLN A 223 -8.07 14.11 26.16
CA GLN A 223 -8.84 15.33 25.85
C GLN A 223 -9.57 15.27 24.51
N TRP A 224 -9.20 14.34 23.63
CA TRP A 224 -9.75 14.20 22.29
C TRP A 224 -10.80 13.10 22.20
N ILE A 225 -10.89 12.22 23.21
CA ILE A 225 -11.73 11.02 23.17
C ILE A 225 -13.21 11.40 23.20
N GLN A 226 -13.92 11.03 22.14
CA GLN A 226 -15.40 11.03 22.07
C GLN A 226 -15.93 9.59 21.95
N GLN A 227 -15.10 8.66 21.45
CA GLN A 227 -15.40 7.23 21.30
C GLN A 227 -14.11 6.38 21.37
N GLU A 228 -14.24 5.07 21.51
CA GLU A 228 -13.10 4.14 21.66
C GLU A 228 -12.19 4.13 20.43
N GLU A 229 -12.76 4.31 19.24
CA GLU A 229 -12.06 4.38 17.96
C GLU A 229 -11.10 5.58 17.88
N ASP A 230 -11.28 6.61 18.70
CA ASP A 230 -10.32 7.72 18.78
C ASP A 230 -9.01 7.27 19.41
N VAL A 231 -9.08 6.42 20.45
CA VAL A 231 -7.89 5.83 21.07
C VAL A 231 -7.17 4.93 20.06
N LEU A 232 -7.92 4.15 19.27
CA LEU A 232 -7.35 3.29 18.23
C LEU A 232 -6.75 4.10 17.07
N SER A 233 -7.42 5.16 16.63
CA SER A 233 -6.91 6.07 15.61
C SER A 233 -5.61 6.73 16.06
N TYR A 234 -5.56 7.18 17.32
CA TYR A 234 -4.34 7.72 17.93
C TYR A 234 -3.25 6.66 18.04
N ALA A 235 -3.58 5.43 18.46
CA ALA A 235 -2.60 4.34 18.56
C ALA A 235 -1.96 3.98 17.20
N LEU A 236 -2.71 4.06 16.10
CA LEU A 236 -2.21 3.79 14.76
C LEU A 236 -1.43 4.98 14.17
N PHE A 237 -1.95 6.20 14.33
CA PHE A 237 -1.39 7.40 13.71
C PHE A 237 -1.50 8.63 14.64
N PRO A 238 -0.66 8.75 15.70
CA PRO A 238 -0.84 9.75 16.74
C PRO A 238 -0.96 11.19 16.23
N GLN A 239 -0.08 11.57 15.29
CA GLN A 239 -0.05 12.92 14.72
C GLN A 239 -1.27 13.18 13.84
N VAL A 240 -1.57 12.28 12.89
CA VAL A 240 -2.70 12.41 11.95
C VAL A 240 -4.03 12.42 12.71
N ALA A 241 -4.17 11.54 13.70
CA ALA A 241 -5.34 11.48 14.57
C ALA A 241 -5.50 12.79 15.36
N THR A 242 -4.42 13.32 15.93
CA THR A 242 -4.46 14.59 16.66
C THR A 242 -4.91 15.76 15.78
N ASP A 243 -4.41 15.84 14.55
CA ASP A 243 -4.81 16.89 13.62
C ASP A 243 -6.28 16.72 13.18
N PHE A 244 -6.74 15.49 12.98
CA PHE A 244 -8.15 15.19 12.77
C PHE A 244 -9.03 15.56 13.98
N PHE A 245 -8.59 15.27 15.21
CA PHE A 245 -9.36 15.61 16.41
C PHE A 245 -9.51 17.11 16.59
N LYS A 246 -8.47 17.89 16.33
CA LYS A 246 -8.53 19.36 16.28
C LYS A 246 -9.53 19.84 15.24
N TYR A 247 -9.47 19.27 14.03
CA TYR A 247 -10.42 19.58 12.95
C TYR A 247 -11.87 19.27 13.37
N ARG A 248 -12.12 18.07 13.93
CA ARG A 248 -13.45 17.67 14.42
C ARG A 248 -13.96 18.62 15.49
N GLN A 249 -13.12 18.97 16.48
CA GLN A 249 -13.48 19.91 17.53
C GLN A 249 -13.82 21.29 16.95
N ALA A 250 -13.06 21.76 15.94
CA ALA A 250 -13.34 23.01 15.26
C ALA A 250 -14.70 23.01 14.55
N GLN A 251 -15.06 21.91 13.86
CA GLN A 251 -16.37 21.77 13.23
C GLN A 251 -17.52 21.73 14.25
N GLN A 252 -17.29 21.17 15.44
CA GLN A 252 -18.30 21.08 16.51
C GLN A 252 -18.50 22.40 17.26
N THR A 253 -17.43 23.20 17.43
CA THR A 253 -17.45 24.43 18.24
C THR A 253 -17.54 25.71 17.42
N GLY A 254 -17.33 25.62 16.10
CA GLY A 254 -17.22 26.78 15.22
C GLY A 254 -15.89 27.54 15.37
N VAL A 255 -14.95 27.06 16.20
CA VAL A 255 -13.66 27.71 16.46
C VAL A 255 -12.53 26.90 15.85
N ASP A 256 -11.92 27.44 14.79
CA ASP A 256 -10.78 26.80 14.14
C ASP A 256 -9.48 27.01 14.92
N VAL A 257 -9.16 26.03 15.78
CA VAL A 257 -7.91 26.03 16.57
C VAL A 257 -6.64 25.95 15.71
N THR A 258 -6.73 25.59 14.43
CA THR A 258 -5.58 25.59 13.51
C THR A 258 -5.27 26.97 12.93
N LYS A 259 -6.23 27.90 13.03
CA LYS A 259 -6.07 29.33 12.67
C LYS A 259 -5.83 30.23 13.89
N ALA A 260 -5.69 29.66 15.08
CA ALA A 260 -5.38 30.41 16.28
C ALA A 260 -3.98 31.01 16.17
N ASP A 261 -3.85 32.32 16.38
CA ASP A 261 -2.55 32.96 16.46
C ASP A 261 -1.90 32.57 17.80
N ALA A 262 -0.91 31.68 17.73
CA ALA A 262 -0.21 31.15 18.90
C ALA A 262 0.54 32.25 19.69
N ALA A 263 0.82 33.41 19.09
CA ALA A 263 1.49 34.52 19.76
C ALA A 263 0.52 35.39 20.56
N THR A 264 -0.72 35.57 20.08
CA THR A 264 -1.69 36.49 20.69
C THR A 264 -2.83 35.77 21.43
N LYS A 265 -2.95 34.44 21.32
CA LYS A 265 -4.06 33.64 21.85
C LYS A 265 -5.44 34.12 21.39
N ALA A 266 -5.51 34.78 20.24
CA ALA A 266 -6.75 35.23 19.63
C ALA A 266 -7.19 34.25 18.54
N TYR A 267 -8.50 34.00 18.48
CA TYR A 267 -9.13 33.22 17.42
C TYR A 267 -9.74 34.18 16.40
N PRO A 268 -9.49 34.01 15.09
CA PRO A 268 -10.29 34.70 14.09
C PRO A 268 -11.72 34.17 14.19
N VAL A 269 -12.66 35.09 14.44
CA VAL A 269 -14.10 34.84 14.40
C VAL A 269 -14.53 34.65 12.94
#